data_AF-A0A968DZG9-F1
#
_entry.id   AF-A0A968DZG9-F1
#
_cell.length_a   1.000
_cell.length_b   1.000
_cell.length_c   1.000
_cell.angle_alpha   90.00
_cell.angle_beta   90.00
_cell.angle_gamma   90.00
#
_symmetry.space_group_name_H-M   'P 1'
#
loop_
_entity.id
_entity.type
_entity.pdbx_description
1 polymer ?
#
loop_
_entity_poly.entity_id
_entity_poly.type
_entity_poly.pdbx_seq_one_letter_code
_entity_poly.pdbx_strand_id
1 'polypeptide(L)'
;PTLEEYKEILDFNEKVRQGVEFINQHSKQLKKAEKEYGVSKYIITAIIGIESKYGTVLGRYNPFNVYISMAVVDYRADFARA
;
A
#
# COMPACT_ATOMS: atom_id res chain seq x y z
N PRO A 1 -19.51 5.27 -4.03
CA PRO A 1 -19.14 6.28 -3.00
C PRO A 1 -18.64 7.54 -3.68
N THR A 2 -18.89 8.70 -3.10
CA THR A 2 -18.24 9.96 -3.49
C THR A 2 -16.77 9.95 -3.06
N LEU A 3 -15.97 10.90 -3.55
CA LEU A 3 -14.57 11.02 -3.13
C LEU A 3 -14.45 11.28 -1.62
N GLU A 4 -15.36 12.08 -1.06
CA GLU A 4 -15.34 12.41 0.37
C GLU A 4 -15.69 11.17 1.22
N GLU A 5 -16.72 10.41 0.84
CA GLU A 5 -17.04 9.12 1.49
C GLU A 5 -15.86 8.13 1.41
N TYR A 6 -15.13 8.09 0.29
CA TYR A 6 -13.98 7.23 0.13
C TYR A 6 -12.80 7.63 1.06
N LYS A 7 -12.56 8.93 1.23
CA LYS A 7 -11.54 9.44 2.15
C LYS A 7 -11.87 9.11 3.62
N GLU A 8 -13.15 9.12 3.98
CA GLU A 8 -13.60 8.70 5.31
C GLU A 8 -13.34 7.21 5.54
N ILE A 9 -13.72 6.35 4.59
CA ILE A 9 -13.44 4.89 4.65
C ILE A 9 -11.95 4.61 4.80
N LEU A 10 -11.11 5.40 4.13
CA LEU A 10 -9.66 5.27 4.17
C LEU A 10 -9.01 5.87 5.43
N ASP A 11 -9.76 6.51 6.33
CA ASP A 11 -9.19 7.19 7.50
C ASP A 11 -8.09 8.20 7.06
N PHE A 12 -8.40 8.99 6.01
CA PHE A 12 -7.41 9.75 5.26
C PHE A 12 -6.61 10.73 6.13
N ASN A 13 -7.28 11.45 7.04
CA ASN A 13 -6.64 12.43 7.92
C ASN A 13 -5.60 11.78 8.86
N GLU A 14 -5.91 10.59 9.39
CA GLU A 14 -4.96 9.84 10.21
C GLU A 14 -3.78 9.35 9.37
N LYS A 15 -4.02 8.88 8.14
CA LYS A 15 -2.93 8.51 7.22
C LYS A 15 -2.02 9.69 6.88
N VAL A 16 -2.54 10.90 6.75
CA VAL A 16 -1.71 12.11 6.55
C VAL A 16 -0.80 12.36 7.75
N ARG A 17 -1.34 12.29 8.97
CA ARG A 17 -0.57 12.44 10.21
C ARG A 17 0.54 11.40 10.33
N GLN A 18 0.19 10.13 10.17
CA GLN A 18 1.14 9.01 10.19
C GLN A 18 2.17 9.10 9.06
N GLY A 19 1.81 9.68 7.91
CA GLY A 19 2.73 9.89 6.79
C GLY A 19 3.86 10.85 7.14
N VAL A 20 3.58 11.91 7.90
CA VAL A 20 4.61 12.82 8.40
C VAL A 20 5.57 12.08 9.34
N GLU A 21 5.04 11.28 10.26
CA GLU A 21 5.83 10.47 11.18
C GLU A 21 6.70 9.46 10.42
N PHE A 22 6.14 8.76 9.44
CA PHE A 22 6.84 7.79 8.59
C PHE A 22 7.98 8.44 7.79
N ILE A 23 7.75 9.62 7.21
CA ILE A 23 8.79 10.37 6.49
C ILE A 23 9.93 10.74 7.43
N ASN A 24 9.63 11.19 8.64
CA ASN A 24 10.64 11.57 9.62
C ASN A 24 11.48 10.36 10.03
N GLN A 25 10.82 9.22 10.32
CA GLN A 25 11.48 7.98 10.72
C GLN A 25 12.36 7.38 9.61
N HIS A 26 11.93 7.47 8.35
CA HIS A 26 12.60 6.84 7.20
C HIS A 26 13.25 7.83 6.24
N SER A 27 13.54 9.05 6.70
CA SER A 27 14.03 10.17 5.88
C SER A 27 15.25 9.81 5.04
N LYS A 28 16.21 9.05 5.61
CA LYS A 28 17.43 8.64 4.91
C LYS A 28 17.13 7.72 3.73
N GLN A 29 16.30 6.69 3.94
CA GLN A 29 15.90 5.72 2.92
C GLN A 29 15.07 6.40 1.82
N LEU A 30 14.10 7.23 2.22
CA LEU A 30 13.23 7.93 1.28
C LEU A 30 14.02 8.93 0.42
N LYS A 31 14.95 9.70 0.99
CA LYS A 31 15.84 10.58 0.21
C LYS A 31 16.73 9.80 -0.75
N LYS A 32 17.21 8.62 -0.35
CA LYS A 32 17.98 7.75 -1.23
C LYS A 32 17.13 7.29 -2.41
N ALA A 33 15.93 6.78 -2.15
CA ALA A 33 15.00 6.33 -3.19
C ALA A 33 14.59 7.48 -4.13
N GLU A 34 14.33 8.66 -3.60
CA GLU A 34 14.02 9.86 -4.38
C GLU A 34 15.18 10.26 -5.31
N LYS A 35 16.42 10.21 -4.82
CA LYS A 35 17.61 10.48 -5.64
C LYS A 35 17.85 9.41 -6.72
N GLU A 36 17.63 8.15 -6.38
CA GLU A 36 17.94 7.00 -7.24
C GLU A 36 16.89 6.80 -8.34
N TYR A 37 15.60 6.92 -7.98
CA TYR A 37 14.48 6.60 -8.87
C TYR A 37 13.73 7.85 -9.38
N GLY A 38 14.05 9.05 -8.88
CA GLY A 38 13.36 10.28 -9.26
C GLY A 38 11.91 10.37 -8.77
N VAL A 39 11.47 9.46 -7.90
CA VAL A 39 10.11 9.44 -7.34
C VAL A 39 10.10 10.19 -6.01
N SER A 40 9.26 11.20 -5.91
CA SER A 40 9.09 12.00 -4.70
C SER A 40 8.83 11.12 -3.47
N LYS A 41 9.56 11.38 -2.39
CA LYS A 41 9.33 10.70 -1.10
C LYS A 41 7.88 10.78 -0.64
N TYR A 42 7.18 11.88 -0.93
CA TYR A 42 5.78 12.07 -0.54
C TYR A 42 4.85 11.09 -1.27
N ILE A 43 5.15 10.77 -2.53
CA ILE A 43 4.39 9.80 -3.32
C ILE A 43 4.65 8.38 -2.80
N ILE A 44 5.92 8.02 -2.57
CA ILE A 44 6.30 6.72 -2.00
C ILE A 44 5.59 6.51 -0.65
N THR A 45 5.66 7.50 0.24
CA THR A 45 4.98 7.47 1.53
C THR A 45 3.46 7.34 1.37
N ALA A 46 2.84 8.11 0.47
CA ALA A 46 1.39 8.05 0.27
C ALA A 46 0.93 6.66 -0.17
N ILE A 47 1.62 6.02 -1.12
CA ILE A 47 1.31 4.66 -1.58
C ILE A 47 1.39 3.66 -0.42
N ILE A 48 2.50 3.67 0.34
CA ILE A 48 2.67 2.78 1.49
C ILE A 48 1.55 2.98 2.53
N GLY A 49 1.18 4.24 2.76
CA GLY A 49 0.10 4.62 3.66
C GLY A 49 -1.26 4.06 3.23
N ILE A 50 -1.62 4.20 1.96
CA ILE A 50 -2.87 3.67 1.40
C ILE A 50 -2.88 2.14 1.45
N GLU A 51 -1.85 1.49 0.94
CA GLU A 51 -1.82 0.03 0.74
C GLU A 51 -1.75 -0.76 2.05
N SER A 52 -1.02 -0.26 3.05
CA SER A 52 -0.68 -1.08 4.23
C SER A 52 -0.80 -0.38 5.56
N LYS A 53 -1.26 0.88 5.58
CA LYS A 53 -1.22 1.74 6.78
C LYS A 53 0.19 1.72 7.41
N TYR A 54 1.19 2.01 6.57
CA TYR A 54 2.60 2.05 6.97
C TYR A 54 3.11 0.74 7.59
N GLY A 55 2.64 -0.39 7.07
CA GLY A 55 3.04 -1.73 7.49
C GLY A 55 2.25 -2.33 8.65
N THR A 56 1.26 -1.62 9.20
CA THR A 56 0.42 -2.14 10.30
C THR A 56 -0.70 -3.05 9.81
N VAL A 57 -1.06 -2.98 8.52
CA VAL A 57 -2.10 -3.79 7.88
C VAL A 57 -1.55 -4.42 6.60
N LEU A 58 -0.98 -5.62 6.68
CA LEU A 58 -0.33 -6.30 5.54
C LEU A 58 -1.23 -7.32 4.83
N GLY A 59 -2.47 -7.51 5.30
CA GLY A 59 -3.34 -8.61 4.89
C GLY A 59 -3.21 -9.83 5.80
N ARG A 60 -4.24 -10.69 5.80
CA ARG A 60 -4.37 -11.83 6.72
C ARG A 60 -4.25 -13.19 6.04
N TYR A 61 -4.37 -13.24 4.72
CA TYR A 61 -4.37 -14.48 3.96
C TYR A 61 -2.96 -14.78 3.45
N ASN A 62 -2.58 -16.06 3.49
CA ASN A 62 -1.36 -16.52 2.84
C ASN A 62 -1.50 -16.34 1.32
N PRO A 63 -0.58 -15.63 0.64
CA PRO A 63 -0.66 -15.40 -0.80
C PRO A 63 -0.80 -16.68 -1.62
N PHE A 64 -0.11 -17.76 -1.24
CA PHE A 64 -0.21 -19.06 -1.93
C PHE A 64 -1.66 -19.59 -1.91
N ASN A 65 -2.32 -19.52 -0.75
CA ASN A 65 -3.71 -19.96 -0.63
C ASN A 65 -4.67 -19.09 -1.46
N VAL A 66 -4.40 -17.79 -1.57
CA VAL A 66 -5.18 -16.88 -2.43
C VAL A 66 -5.04 -17.31 -3.90
N TYR A 67 -3.81 -17.51 -4.39
CA TYR A 67 -3.58 -17.90 -5.79
C TYR A 67 -4.17 -19.28 -6.12
N ILE A 68 -4.00 -20.27 -5.24
CA ILE A 68 -4.61 -21.59 -5.44
C ILE A 68 -6.14 -21.49 -5.47
N SER A 69 -6.74 -20.73 -4.55
CA SER A 69 -8.19 -20.55 -4.53
C SER A 69 -8.69 -19.93 -5.83
N MET A 70 -8.01 -18.90 -6.33
CA MET A 70 -8.32 -18.26 -7.61
C MET A 70 -8.23 -19.25 -8.79
N ALA A 71 -7.16 -20.07 -8.83
CA ALA A 71 -6.95 -21.03 -9.91
C ALA A 71 -7.95 -22.20 -9.90
N VAL A 72 -8.36 -22.67 -8.72
CA VAL A 72 -9.31 -23.79 -8.56
C VAL A 72 -10.74 -23.39 -8.90
N VAL A 73 -11.15 -22.16 -8.59
CA VAL A 73 -12.51 -21.65 -8.88
C VAL A 73 -12.62 -20.96 -10.25
N ASP A 74 -11.59 -21.08 -11.07
CA ASP A 74 -11.47 -20.47 -12.40
C ASP A 74 -11.59 -18.93 -12.44
N TYR A 75 -11.26 -18.26 -11.34
CA TYR A 75 -11.27 -16.80 -11.27
C TYR A 75 -9.90 -16.22 -11.65
N ARG A 76 -9.81 -15.59 -12.83
CA ARG A 76 -8.53 -15.06 -13.38
C ARG A 76 -7.42 -16.11 -13.35
N ALA A 77 -7.76 -17.35 -13.67
CA ALA A 77 -6.94 -18.51 -13.34
C ALA A 77 -5.56 -18.50 -14.05
N ASP A 78 -5.48 -17.95 -15.26
CA ASP A 78 -4.19 -17.81 -15.97
C ASP A 78 -3.23 -16.86 -15.23
N PHE A 79 -3.74 -15.76 -14.67
CA PHE A 79 -2.94 -14.87 -13.84
C PHE A 79 -2.47 -15.55 -12.55
N ALA A 80 -3.31 -16.40 -11.96
CA ALA A 80 -2.96 -17.11 -10.73
C ALA A 80 -1.94 -18.25 -10.96
N ARG A 81 -1.77 -18.72 -12.20
CA ARG A 81 -0.83 -19.80 -12.57
C ARG A 81 0.50 -19.32 -13.16
N ALA A 82 0.58 -18.07 -13.62
CA ALA A 82 1.77 -17.46 -14.21
C ALA A 82 2.91 -17.27 -13.18
#